data_AF-A0A7S3U581-F1
#
_entry.id   AF-A0A7S3U581-F1
#
_cell.length_a   1.000
_cell.length_b   1.000
_cell.length_c   1.000
_cell.angle_alpha   90.00
_cell.angle_beta   90.00
_cell.angle_gamma   90.00
#
_symmetry.space_group_name_H-M   'P 1'
#
loop_
_entity.id
_entity.type
_entity.pdbx_description
1 polymer ?
#
loop_
_entity_poly.entity_id
_entity_poly.type
_entity_poly.pdbx_seq_one_letter_code
_entity_poly.pdbx_strand_id
1 'polypeptide(L)'
;APSVGSRAHGRASARAGGSARRLPAAAMGLRRAYRRRVKGDRFATTASVRTKKGYGKAMSSPWELPPGGLSKSPAYKLVASRCRCKIGMRPPPPEQRAGAPLSGGFPIKRWPPNVLVDGERTFWLPDDWGQGVKNTGPGGTYVVWMSPGGKIFYHRPTIERHLGRALTALDGFRGILRTVQFHLPPKADQAAFQAVLTPKERRHILPADKFHFAIVSARRATTLEGTYDVMTVEAHFRHMGVKPVWYVDAASLEDYKRLSLDAKVGGKLTPARNMALDDAAKKGKVCVQVSDDISRWEYVQCKKLDCRGETDFSRANSVAAKAKRYPLSPVGAAQILLAKMRAAEGTPQLAGIHPHANVAQAISQDEITRYHFILGDFFVVDKSRCRFDASMTLKEDYDFTCSHLHKHGSVLRNNRLFISVKHSSNAGGAVSTRDGAGSEERKNIATLMRKWPGAFRMNGRRQDEVVMTWDRCRLRPDGTVEAAAPRA
;
A
#
# COMPACT_ATOMS: atom_id res chain seq x y z
N ALA A 1 53.43 -15.13 49.18
CA ALA A 1 53.81 -16.46 49.72
C ALA A 1 53.08 -17.54 48.91
N PRO A 2 53.68 -18.72 48.67
CA PRO A 2 53.94 -19.17 47.29
C PRO A 2 53.25 -20.49 46.85
N SER A 3 53.50 -20.83 45.58
CA SER A 3 53.65 -22.18 45.00
C SER A 3 52.37 -22.95 44.63
N VAL A 4 52.30 -23.87 43.66
CA VAL A 4 53.10 -24.41 42.53
C VAL A 4 52.12 -25.41 41.88
N GLY A 5 52.17 -25.66 40.56
CA GLY A 5 51.48 -26.85 40.02
C GLY A 5 51.37 -26.97 38.51
N SER A 6 52.42 -27.47 37.89
CA SER A 6 52.47 -27.96 36.49
C SER A 6 51.56 -29.16 36.22
N ARG A 7 51.03 -29.30 35.00
CA ARG A 7 50.86 -30.57 34.21
C ARG A 7 50.19 -30.23 32.87
N ALA A 8 50.89 -30.38 31.74
CA ALA A 8 51.15 -31.60 30.97
C ALA A 8 50.15 -31.77 29.80
N HIS A 9 50.72 -31.79 28.60
CA HIS A 9 50.05 -31.98 27.32
C HIS A 9 49.45 -33.39 27.17
N GLY A 10 48.20 -33.46 26.74
CA GLY A 10 47.57 -34.68 26.22
C GLY A 10 46.74 -34.34 24.98
N ARG A 11 47.30 -34.58 23.79
CA ARG A 11 46.56 -34.57 22.52
C ARG A 11 45.79 -35.88 22.40
N ALA A 12 44.46 -35.83 22.52
CA ALA A 12 43.57 -36.92 22.13
C ALA A 12 42.85 -36.57 20.82
N SER A 13 43.24 -37.27 19.76
CA SER A 13 42.60 -37.26 18.43
C SER A 13 41.37 -38.17 18.46
N ALA A 14 40.17 -37.59 18.50
CA ALA A 14 38.92 -38.33 18.32
C ALA A 14 38.39 -38.10 16.89
N ARG A 15 38.58 -39.09 16.01
CA ARG A 15 37.88 -39.19 14.73
C ARG A 15 36.42 -39.56 15.00
N ALA A 16 35.52 -38.57 14.96
CA ALA A 16 34.09 -38.82 14.91
C ALA A 16 33.65 -39.08 13.46
N GLY A 17 33.50 -40.36 13.11
CA GLY A 17 32.82 -40.79 11.88
C GLY A 17 31.32 -40.48 11.97
N GLY A 18 30.93 -39.28 11.57
CA GLY A 18 29.53 -38.86 11.51
C GLY A 18 28.83 -39.42 10.28
N SER A 19 28.15 -40.56 10.41
CA SER A 19 27.16 -41.02 9.42
C SER A 19 26.09 -39.93 9.28
N ALA A 20 25.91 -39.41 8.06
CA ALA A 20 24.88 -38.43 7.75
C ALA A 20 23.48 -39.04 8.03
N ARG A 21 22.91 -38.72 9.20
CA ARG A 21 21.54 -39.11 9.54
C ARG A 21 20.60 -38.58 8.45
N ARG A 22 20.03 -39.51 7.68
CA ARG A 22 18.94 -39.22 6.75
C ARG A 22 17.83 -38.52 7.53
N LEU A 23 17.42 -37.34 7.04
CA LEU A 23 16.28 -36.62 7.59
C LEU A 23 15.04 -37.53 7.56
N PRO A 24 14.19 -37.53 8.61
CA PRO A 24 12.95 -38.27 8.63
C PRO A 24 12.09 -37.95 7.40
N ALA A 25 11.39 -38.94 6.86
CA ALA A 25 10.59 -38.78 5.63
C ALA A 25 9.61 -37.59 5.69
N ALA A 26 9.08 -37.27 6.89
CA ALA A 26 8.24 -36.09 7.13
C ALA A 26 8.96 -34.75 6.88
N ALA A 27 10.24 -34.62 7.27
CA ALA A 27 11.03 -33.42 7.03
C ALA A 27 11.41 -33.26 5.54
N MET A 28 11.60 -34.38 4.83
CA MET A 28 11.75 -34.38 3.37
C MET A 28 10.45 -33.98 2.65
N GLY A 29 9.29 -34.39 3.18
CA GLY A 29 7.97 -33.99 2.70
C GLY A 29 7.74 -32.48 2.81
N LEU A 30 8.01 -31.90 3.99
CA LEU A 30 7.91 -30.44 4.22
C LEU A 30 8.87 -29.64 3.33
N ARG A 31 10.09 -30.12 3.12
CA ARG A 31 11.06 -29.46 2.24
C ARG A 31 10.65 -29.54 0.76
N ARG A 32 10.00 -30.63 0.33
CA ARG A 32 9.42 -30.76 -1.02
C ARG A 32 8.17 -29.88 -1.18
N ALA A 33 7.30 -29.80 -0.18
CA ALA A 33 6.15 -28.91 -0.17
C ALA A 33 6.55 -27.43 -0.21
N TYR A 34 7.56 -27.05 0.58
CA TYR A 34 8.15 -25.71 0.55
C TYR A 34 8.76 -25.37 -0.81
N ARG A 35 9.53 -26.29 -1.42
CA ARG A 35 10.07 -26.10 -2.78
C ARG A 35 8.99 -26.00 -3.86
N ARG A 36 7.85 -26.70 -3.71
CA ARG A 36 6.69 -26.57 -4.61
C ARG A 36 6.00 -25.21 -4.45
N ARG A 37 5.85 -24.72 -3.22
CA ARG A 37 5.26 -23.40 -2.92
C ARG A 37 6.12 -22.24 -3.46
N VAL A 38 7.43 -22.29 -3.25
CA VAL A 38 8.39 -21.29 -3.77
C VAL A 38 8.49 -21.31 -5.31
N LYS A 39 8.17 -22.44 -5.97
CA LYS A 39 8.05 -22.49 -7.44
C LYS A 39 6.76 -21.84 -7.96
N GLY A 40 5.72 -21.74 -7.13
CA GLY A 40 4.42 -21.15 -7.48
C GLY A 40 4.40 -19.62 -7.41
N ASP A 41 5.12 -19.02 -6.46
CA ASP A 41 5.19 -17.55 -6.27
C ASP A 41 6.19 -16.86 -7.21
N ARG A 42 6.34 -17.36 -8.44
CA ARG A 42 7.02 -16.57 -9.48
C ARG A 42 6.13 -15.38 -9.76
N PHE A 43 6.58 -14.19 -9.33
CA PHE A 43 6.18 -12.92 -9.95
C PHE A 43 6.04 -13.18 -11.45
N ALA A 44 4.83 -13.00 -11.98
CA ALA A 44 4.56 -13.13 -13.38
C ALA A 44 5.31 -11.99 -14.10
N THR A 45 6.61 -12.16 -14.33
CA THR A 45 7.20 -11.65 -15.56
C THR A 45 6.39 -12.30 -16.66
N THR A 46 5.62 -11.50 -17.38
CA THR A 46 4.91 -11.88 -18.60
C THR A 46 5.92 -12.26 -19.69
N ALA A 47 6.69 -13.33 -19.45
CA ALA A 47 7.29 -14.10 -20.51
C ALA A 47 6.20 -15.08 -20.95
N SER A 48 5.29 -14.62 -21.81
CA SER A 48 4.44 -15.52 -22.56
C SER A 48 5.34 -16.56 -23.22
N VAL A 49 5.03 -17.83 -23.00
CA VAL A 49 5.75 -18.97 -23.54
C VAL A 49 5.70 -18.86 -25.06
N ARG A 50 6.77 -18.33 -25.66
CA ARG A 50 6.93 -18.27 -27.12
C ARG A 50 7.25 -19.66 -27.63
N THR A 51 6.50 -20.07 -28.65
CA THR A 51 6.52 -21.37 -29.29
C THR A 51 7.90 -21.73 -29.87
N LYS A 52 8.14 -23.05 -29.92
CA LYS A 52 9.32 -23.88 -30.27
C LYS A 52 10.34 -23.45 -31.35
N LYS A 53 10.31 -22.24 -31.92
CA LYS A 53 11.42 -21.73 -32.75
C LYS A 53 12.37 -20.95 -31.84
N GLY A 54 13.48 -21.59 -31.46
CA GLY A 54 14.44 -21.15 -30.43
C GLY A 54 14.87 -19.70 -30.53
N TYR A 55 15.35 -19.12 -29.41
CA TYR A 55 15.82 -17.73 -29.21
C TYR A 55 16.21 -17.01 -30.51
N GLY A 56 15.19 -16.54 -31.25
CA GLY A 56 15.34 -16.00 -32.58
C GLY A 56 15.84 -14.58 -32.46
N LYS A 57 17.13 -14.39 -32.77
CA LYS A 57 17.99 -13.21 -32.59
C LYS A 57 18.64 -13.13 -31.21
N ALA A 58 19.98 -13.05 -31.23
CA ALA A 58 20.83 -12.86 -30.07
C ALA A 58 20.32 -11.71 -29.20
N MET A 59 20.29 -11.91 -27.88
CA MET A 59 20.03 -10.81 -26.95
C MET A 59 21.03 -9.69 -27.25
N SER A 60 20.54 -8.49 -27.58
CA SER A 60 21.44 -7.37 -27.86
C SER A 60 22.37 -7.14 -26.68
N SER A 61 23.65 -6.89 -26.96
CA SER A 61 24.63 -6.60 -25.93
C SER A 61 24.16 -5.38 -25.10
N PRO A 62 24.46 -5.29 -23.79
CA PRO A 62 24.31 -4.03 -23.06
C PRO A 62 25.10 -2.88 -23.72
N TRP A 63 26.13 -3.20 -24.50
CA TRP A 63 27.02 -2.24 -25.16
C TRP A 63 26.61 -1.86 -26.58
N GLU A 64 25.59 -2.51 -27.15
CA GLU A 64 25.09 -2.25 -28.49
C GLU A 64 23.82 -1.41 -28.45
N LEU A 65 23.81 -0.27 -29.14
CA LEU A 65 22.61 0.54 -29.27
C LEU A 65 21.52 -0.24 -30.03
N PRO A 66 20.24 -0.14 -29.61
CA PRO A 66 19.16 -0.76 -30.36
C PRO A 66 18.99 -0.07 -31.73
N PRO A 67 18.57 -0.80 -32.78
CA PRO A 67 18.25 -0.21 -34.07
C PRO A 67 17.24 0.95 -33.92
N GLY A 68 17.55 2.11 -34.50
CA GLY A 68 16.72 3.32 -34.39
C GLY A 68 16.93 4.14 -33.11
N GLY A 69 17.89 3.76 -32.25
CA GLY A 69 18.30 4.50 -31.07
C GLY A 69 17.44 4.26 -29.82
N LEU A 70 17.91 4.75 -28.67
CA LEU A 70 17.27 4.53 -27.36
C LEU A 70 15.86 5.09 -27.28
N SER A 71 15.60 6.26 -27.86
CA SER A 71 14.30 6.97 -27.75
C SER A 71 13.12 6.19 -28.34
N LYS A 72 13.39 5.29 -29.30
CA LYS A 72 12.38 4.43 -29.93
C LYS A 72 12.31 3.04 -29.28
N SER A 73 13.21 2.72 -28.37
CA SER A 73 13.31 1.39 -27.75
C SER A 73 12.16 1.08 -26.78
N PRO A 74 11.77 -0.19 -26.62
CA PRO A 74 10.87 -0.65 -25.56
C PRO A 74 11.33 -0.22 -24.15
N ALA A 75 12.64 -0.26 -23.89
CA ALA A 75 13.21 0.16 -22.61
C ALA A 75 12.91 1.62 -22.29
N TYR A 76 13.04 2.53 -23.27
CA TYR A 76 12.73 3.93 -23.08
C TYR A 76 11.24 4.17 -22.82
N LYS A 77 10.34 3.46 -23.54
CA LYS A 77 8.90 3.54 -23.30
C LYS A 77 8.55 3.09 -21.87
N LEU A 78 9.17 2.01 -21.39
CA LEU A 78 8.98 1.52 -20.02
C LEU A 78 9.48 2.54 -18.99
N VAL A 79 10.69 3.08 -19.17
CA VAL A 79 11.25 4.10 -18.27
C VAL A 79 10.39 5.36 -18.26
N ALA A 80 9.95 5.85 -19.42
CA ALA A 80 9.06 7.01 -19.50
C ALA A 80 7.72 6.77 -18.77
N SER A 81 7.15 5.58 -18.93
CA SER A 81 5.92 5.18 -18.22
C SER A 81 6.13 5.13 -16.70
N ARG A 82 7.24 4.55 -16.23
CA ARG A 82 7.59 4.48 -14.80
C ARG A 82 7.90 5.84 -14.18
N CYS A 83 8.51 6.73 -14.95
CA CYS A 83 8.68 8.14 -14.58
C CYS A 83 7.38 8.95 -14.61
N ARG A 84 6.24 8.33 -15.00
CA ARG A 84 4.92 8.97 -15.17
C ARG A 84 4.94 10.17 -16.11
N CYS A 85 5.81 10.13 -17.11
CA CYS A 85 5.82 11.13 -18.16
C CYS A 85 4.52 11.01 -18.97
N LYS A 86 3.89 12.15 -19.28
CA LYS A 86 2.80 12.16 -20.29
C LYS A 86 3.36 11.63 -21.61
N ILE A 87 2.51 11.02 -22.44
CA ILE A 87 2.90 10.55 -23.78
C ILE A 87 3.57 11.72 -24.52
N GLY A 88 4.79 11.48 -25.01
CA GLY A 88 5.61 12.49 -25.71
C GLY A 88 6.55 13.30 -24.82
N MET A 89 6.42 13.26 -23.48
CA MET A 89 7.37 13.91 -22.57
C MET A 89 8.61 13.04 -22.36
N ARG A 90 9.78 13.70 -22.26
CA ARG A 90 11.05 13.04 -21.93
C ARG A 90 11.10 12.68 -20.44
N PRO A 91 11.64 11.50 -20.07
CA PRO A 91 11.93 11.20 -18.68
C PRO A 91 12.94 12.20 -18.12
N PRO A 92 12.96 12.41 -16.79
CA PRO A 92 13.99 13.21 -16.14
C PRO A 92 15.40 12.76 -16.51
N PRO A 93 16.41 13.62 -16.31
CA PRO A 93 17.82 13.24 -16.41
C PRO A 93 18.10 11.94 -15.65
N PRO A 94 18.92 11.02 -16.19
CA PRO A 94 19.22 9.73 -15.57
C PRO A 94 19.56 9.80 -14.08
N GLU A 95 20.33 10.82 -13.68
CA GLU A 95 20.80 11.07 -12.32
C GLU A 95 19.67 11.39 -11.35
N GLN A 96 18.53 11.88 -11.85
CA GLN A 96 17.37 12.25 -11.05
C GLN A 96 16.36 11.11 -10.88
N ARG A 97 16.44 10.06 -11.71
CA ARG A 97 15.48 8.94 -11.68
C ARG A 97 15.69 8.05 -10.46
N ALA A 98 14.64 7.34 -10.03
CA ALA A 98 14.69 6.49 -8.84
C ALA A 98 15.76 5.40 -8.92
N GLY A 99 16.01 4.84 -10.11
CA GLY A 99 17.01 3.78 -10.30
C GLY A 99 18.46 4.23 -10.17
N ALA A 100 18.77 5.53 -10.15
CA ALA A 100 20.13 6.01 -9.98
C ALA A 100 20.69 5.61 -8.59
N PRO A 101 21.99 5.29 -8.48
CA PRO A 101 22.64 5.12 -7.18
C PRO A 101 22.44 6.35 -6.29
N LEU A 102 22.28 6.13 -5.00
CA LEU A 102 22.09 7.15 -3.98
C LEU A 102 23.41 7.63 -3.37
N SER A 103 24.43 6.77 -3.31
CA SER A 103 25.74 7.10 -2.75
C SER A 103 26.86 6.25 -3.34
N GLY A 104 27.94 6.84 -3.85
CA GLY A 104 29.18 6.09 -4.20
C GLY A 104 29.08 5.03 -5.31
N GLY A 105 27.97 4.96 -6.06
CA GLY A 105 27.76 3.95 -7.10
C GLY A 105 28.49 4.19 -8.42
N PHE A 106 28.38 3.21 -9.33
CA PHE A 106 29.05 3.27 -10.63
C PHE A 106 28.57 4.48 -11.46
N PRO A 107 29.46 5.34 -11.98
CA PRO A 107 29.08 6.58 -12.65
C PRO A 107 28.11 6.34 -13.81
N ILE A 108 26.95 7.03 -13.79
CA ILE A 108 25.88 6.83 -14.79
C ILE A 108 26.36 7.08 -16.22
N LYS A 109 27.23 8.07 -16.43
CA LYS A 109 27.88 8.34 -17.73
C LYS A 109 28.71 7.18 -18.29
N ARG A 110 29.08 6.20 -17.47
CA ARG A 110 29.84 5.00 -17.86
C ARG A 110 28.94 3.77 -18.01
N TRP A 111 27.63 3.90 -17.79
CA TRP A 111 26.71 2.78 -17.97
C TRP A 111 26.69 2.34 -19.44
N PRO A 112 26.41 1.06 -19.72
CA PRO A 112 26.29 0.60 -21.08
C PRO A 112 25.21 1.37 -21.83
N PRO A 113 25.44 1.76 -23.10
CA PRO A 113 24.52 2.61 -23.87
C PRO A 113 23.14 1.98 -24.08
N ASN A 114 22.98 0.65 -23.97
CA ASN A 114 21.68 -0.02 -24.05
C ASN A 114 20.97 -0.17 -22.69
N VAL A 115 21.49 0.46 -21.63
CA VAL A 115 20.92 0.40 -20.28
C VAL A 115 20.50 1.80 -19.85
N LEU A 116 19.19 2.00 -19.72
CA LEU A 116 18.63 3.26 -19.24
C LEU A 116 18.43 3.19 -17.72
N VAL A 117 18.80 4.23 -16.98
CA VAL A 117 18.44 4.33 -15.56
C VAL A 117 16.91 4.27 -15.42
N ASP A 118 16.44 3.38 -14.55
CA ASP A 118 15.02 3.08 -14.37
C ASP A 118 14.28 4.20 -13.61
N GLY A 119 13.00 4.36 -13.91
CA GLY A 119 12.09 5.27 -13.20
C GLY A 119 11.61 4.72 -11.86
N GLU A 120 11.82 3.42 -11.62
CA GLU A 120 11.54 2.72 -10.37
C GLU A 120 12.82 2.19 -9.74
N ARG A 121 12.76 1.84 -8.45
CA ARG A 121 13.84 1.19 -7.73
C ARG A 121 13.30 0.07 -6.87
N THR A 122 13.92 -1.10 -6.96
CA THR A 122 13.54 -2.23 -6.11
C THR A 122 13.98 -1.98 -4.67
N PHE A 123 13.12 -2.35 -3.73
CA PHE A 123 13.20 -1.97 -2.33
C PHE A 123 14.28 -2.66 -1.50
N TRP A 124 14.98 -3.63 -2.09
CA TRP A 124 16.08 -4.35 -1.43
C TRP A 124 17.46 -3.91 -1.97
N LEU A 125 17.50 -2.95 -2.90
CA LEU A 125 18.71 -2.56 -3.61
C LEU A 125 19.56 -1.57 -2.79
N PRO A 126 20.80 -1.93 -2.39
CA PRO A 126 21.66 -1.06 -1.60
C PRO A 126 21.93 0.29 -2.26
N ASP A 127 22.13 1.34 -1.46
CA ASP A 127 22.25 2.73 -1.90
C ASP A 127 23.31 2.97 -2.99
N ASP A 128 24.41 2.22 -2.98
CA ASP A 128 25.51 2.31 -3.93
C ASP A 128 25.29 1.53 -5.23
N TRP A 129 24.16 0.83 -5.35
CA TRP A 129 23.77 0.12 -6.55
C TRP A 129 22.83 0.95 -7.43
N GLY A 130 22.95 0.74 -8.74
CA GLY A 130 22.02 1.27 -9.74
C GLY A 130 20.99 0.23 -10.19
N GLN A 131 19.81 0.70 -10.60
CA GLN A 131 18.82 -0.07 -11.34
C GLN A 131 18.60 0.55 -12.72
N GLY A 132 18.60 -0.30 -13.74
CA GLY A 132 18.33 0.10 -15.11
C GLY A 132 17.36 -0.83 -15.83
N VAL A 133 16.95 -0.41 -17.02
CA VAL A 133 16.20 -1.20 -17.98
C VAL A 133 17.04 -1.36 -19.24
N LYS A 134 17.31 -2.61 -19.59
CA LYS A 134 18.04 -3.01 -20.80
C LYS A 134 17.05 -3.42 -21.89
N ASN A 135 17.26 -3.02 -23.13
CA ASN A 135 16.54 -3.58 -24.28
C ASN A 135 17.14 -4.95 -24.67
N THR A 136 16.29 -5.93 -24.99
CA THR A 136 16.75 -7.32 -25.26
C THR A 136 16.51 -7.78 -26.69
N GLY A 137 15.91 -6.93 -27.53
CA GLY A 137 15.52 -7.25 -28.90
C GLY A 137 14.20 -6.59 -29.30
N PRO A 138 13.54 -7.02 -30.39
CA PRO A 138 12.29 -6.44 -30.85
C PRO A 138 11.14 -6.76 -29.89
N GLY A 139 10.96 -5.87 -28.90
CA GLY A 139 9.83 -5.85 -27.98
C GLY A 139 10.13 -6.29 -26.54
N GLY A 140 11.36 -6.69 -26.21
CA GLY A 140 11.71 -7.20 -24.87
C GLY A 140 12.52 -6.22 -24.03
N THR A 141 12.30 -6.23 -22.71
CA THR A 141 13.11 -5.48 -21.74
C THR A 141 13.54 -6.38 -20.59
N TYR A 142 14.69 -6.09 -19.98
CA TYR A 142 15.10 -6.66 -18.70
C TYR A 142 15.41 -5.56 -17.69
N VAL A 143 14.98 -5.75 -16.46
CA VAL A 143 15.52 -5.00 -15.33
C VAL A 143 16.93 -5.51 -15.05
N VAL A 144 17.87 -4.59 -14.88
CA VAL A 144 19.26 -4.86 -14.56
C VAL A 144 19.69 -4.09 -13.33
N TRP A 145 20.65 -4.64 -12.60
CA TRP A 145 21.25 -3.99 -11.44
C TRP A 145 22.74 -3.82 -11.66
N MET A 146 23.24 -2.62 -11.38
CA MET A 146 24.63 -2.22 -11.57
C MET A 146 25.30 -2.14 -10.21
N SER A 147 26.33 -2.95 -9.98
CA SER A 147 27.15 -2.85 -8.77
C SER A 147 27.97 -1.56 -8.77
N PRO A 148 28.51 -1.12 -7.61
CA PRO A 148 29.46 0.00 -7.55
C PRO A 148 30.66 -0.13 -8.50
N GLY A 149 31.15 -1.36 -8.70
CA GLY A 149 32.24 -1.68 -9.64
C GLY A 149 31.84 -1.77 -11.12
N GLY A 150 30.59 -1.45 -11.48
CA GLY A 150 30.12 -1.49 -12.88
C GLY A 150 29.75 -2.88 -13.43
N LYS A 151 29.67 -3.91 -12.58
CA LYS A 151 29.19 -5.24 -12.96
C LYS A 151 27.67 -5.27 -13.02
N ILE A 152 27.15 -5.93 -14.06
CA ILE A 152 25.71 -6.03 -14.32
C ILE A 152 25.16 -7.36 -13.79
N PHE A 153 24.01 -7.29 -13.13
CA PHE A 153 23.27 -8.43 -12.60
C PHE A 153 21.82 -8.40 -13.08
N TYR A 154 21.21 -9.58 -13.19
CA TYR A 154 19.84 -9.77 -13.68
C TYR A 154 18.92 -10.44 -12.65
N HIS A 155 19.48 -10.90 -11.53
CA HIS A 155 18.73 -11.62 -10.51
C HIS A 155 19.29 -11.31 -9.12
N ARG A 156 18.39 -11.05 -8.16
CA ARG A 156 18.73 -10.80 -6.76
C ARG A 156 19.60 -11.90 -6.13
N PRO A 157 19.33 -13.21 -6.26
CA PRO A 157 20.18 -14.24 -5.65
C PRO A 157 21.64 -14.20 -6.12
N THR A 158 21.90 -13.72 -7.34
CA THR A 158 23.26 -13.54 -7.87
C THR A 158 23.95 -12.35 -7.20
N ILE A 159 23.21 -11.27 -6.92
CA ILE A 159 23.70 -10.11 -6.18
C ILE A 159 24.00 -10.52 -4.73
N GLU A 160 23.09 -11.25 -4.07
CA GLU A 160 23.28 -11.72 -2.70
C GLU A 160 24.52 -12.64 -2.58
N ARG A 161 24.74 -13.53 -3.55
CA ARG A 161 25.96 -14.33 -3.63
C ARG A 161 27.21 -13.46 -3.82
N HIS A 162 27.11 -12.43 -4.64
CA HIS A 162 28.22 -11.50 -4.86
C HIS A 162 28.54 -10.68 -3.62
N LEU A 163 27.54 -10.28 -2.84
CA LEU A 163 27.68 -9.53 -1.59
C LEU A 163 28.02 -10.43 -0.38
N GLY A 164 27.87 -11.74 -0.50
CA GLY A 164 28.05 -12.68 0.61
C GLY A 164 26.98 -12.60 1.71
N ARG A 165 25.84 -11.95 1.45
CA ARG A 165 24.74 -11.80 2.41
C ARG A 165 23.38 -11.68 1.72
N ALA A 166 22.32 -11.98 2.46
CA ALA A 166 20.95 -11.70 2.03
C ALA A 166 20.68 -10.18 2.02
N LEU A 167 19.91 -9.73 1.04
CA LEU A 167 19.40 -8.37 0.97
C LEU A 167 18.05 -8.30 1.69
N THR A 168 17.73 -7.14 2.23
CA THR A 168 16.52 -6.88 3.01
C THR A 168 15.89 -5.57 2.57
N ALA A 169 14.68 -5.27 3.04
CA ALA A 169 14.07 -3.98 2.73
C ALA A 169 14.79 -2.79 3.39
N LEU A 170 15.59 -3.03 4.45
CA LEU A 170 16.41 -1.99 5.05
C LEU A 170 17.52 -1.53 4.10
N ASP A 171 18.07 -2.45 3.30
CA ASP A 171 19.11 -2.14 2.31
C ASP A 171 18.62 -1.16 1.24
N GLY A 172 17.36 -1.27 0.80
CA GLY A 172 16.80 -0.40 -0.24
C GLY A 172 15.81 0.64 0.27
N PHE A 173 15.69 0.83 1.59
CA PHE A 173 14.70 1.76 2.16
C PHE A 173 14.87 3.19 1.66
N ARG A 174 16.12 3.70 1.57
CA ARG A 174 16.36 5.04 1.00
C ARG A 174 15.95 5.12 -0.46
N GLY A 175 16.01 4.00 -1.18
CA GLY A 175 15.49 3.87 -2.54
C GLY A 175 13.97 4.00 -2.63
N ILE A 176 13.25 3.40 -1.69
CA ILE A 176 11.80 3.57 -1.55
C ILE A 176 11.49 5.05 -1.24
N LEU A 177 12.21 5.64 -0.28
CA LEU A 177 12.05 7.05 0.09
C LEU A 177 12.27 7.99 -1.10
N ARG A 178 13.31 7.75 -1.91
CA ARG A 178 13.54 8.50 -3.15
C ARG A 178 12.39 8.34 -4.15
N THR A 179 11.84 7.13 -4.28
CA THR A 179 10.70 6.86 -5.17
C THR A 179 9.47 7.64 -4.71
N VAL A 180 9.22 7.68 -3.40
CA VAL A 180 8.16 8.51 -2.81
C VAL A 180 8.41 10.00 -3.09
N GLN A 181 9.60 10.52 -2.79
CA GLN A 181 9.97 11.93 -3.05
C GLN A 181 9.82 12.32 -4.52
N PHE A 182 10.14 11.39 -5.43
CA PHE A 182 9.99 11.61 -6.85
C PHE A 182 8.52 11.75 -7.27
N HIS A 183 7.63 10.96 -6.67
CA HIS A 183 6.19 11.01 -6.96
C HIS A 183 5.41 12.04 -6.15
N LEU A 184 5.97 12.47 -5.03
CA LEU A 184 5.42 13.44 -4.10
C LEU A 184 6.45 14.55 -3.91
N PRO A 185 6.51 15.51 -4.85
CA PRO A 185 7.51 16.57 -4.80
C PRO A 185 7.31 17.47 -3.57
N PRO A 186 8.35 18.21 -3.15
CA PRO A 186 8.22 19.19 -2.09
C PRO A 186 7.04 20.15 -2.36
N LYS A 187 6.28 20.46 -1.31
CA LYS A 187 5.09 21.34 -1.37
C LYS A 187 3.89 20.79 -2.16
N ALA A 188 3.87 19.52 -2.54
CA ALA A 188 2.72 18.91 -3.23
C ALA A 188 1.42 19.07 -2.44
N ASP A 189 1.44 18.82 -1.13
CA ASP A 189 0.29 18.98 -0.25
C ASP A 189 -0.21 20.43 -0.21
N GLN A 190 0.70 21.41 -0.07
CA GLN A 190 0.36 22.82 -0.08
C GLN A 190 -0.28 23.25 -1.41
N ALA A 191 0.26 22.77 -2.54
CA ALA A 191 -0.31 23.02 -3.86
C ALA A 191 -1.73 22.44 -3.97
N ALA A 192 -1.97 21.26 -3.40
CA ALA A 192 -3.30 20.67 -3.33
C ALA A 192 -4.23 21.49 -2.44
N PHE A 193 -3.81 21.91 -1.24
CA PHE A 193 -4.65 22.71 -0.34
C PHE A 193 -5.13 24.01 -0.98
N GLN A 194 -4.24 24.71 -1.69
CA GLN A 194 -4.63 25.94 -2.39
C GLN A 194 -5.64 25.67 -3.51
N ALA A 195 -5.54 24.53 -4.17
CA ALA A 195 -6.38 24.20 -5.30
C ALA A 195 -7.74 23.58 -4.94
N VAL A 196 -7.82 22.80 -3.85
CA VAL A 196 -8.98 21.93 -3.58
C VAL A 196 -9.74 22.29 -2.29
N LEU A 197 -9.17 23.14 -1.44
CA LEU A 197 -9.84 23.64 -0.24
C LEU A 197 -10.28 25.08 -0.43
N THR A 198 -11.49 25.40 0.01
CA THR A 198 -12.02 26.75 0.10
C THR A 198 -11.32 27.56 1.22
N PRO A 199 -11.42 28.90 1.24
CA PRO A 199 -10.93 29.70 2.36
C PRO A 199 -11.49 29.27 3.72
N LYS A 200 -12.77 28.87 3.77
CA LYS A 200 -13.41 28.36 5.00
C LYS A 200 -12.74 27.06 5.47
N GLU A 201 -12.55 26.11 4.57
CA GLU A 201 -11.92 24.81 4.88
C GLU A 201 -10.46 24.98 5.31
N ARG A 202 -9.69 25.85 4.65
CA ARG A 202 -8.26 26.04 4.97
C ARG A 202 -8.00 26.50 6.40
N ARG A 203 -8.97 27.18 7.05
CA ARG A 203 -8.89 27.56 8.48
C ARG A 203 -8.84 26.38 9.44
N HIS A 204 -9.22 25.19 8.98
CA HIS A 204 -9.26 23.97 9.78
C HIS A 204 -8.08 23.04 9.53
N ILE A 205 -7.12 23.42 8.68
CA ILE A 205 -5.88 22.65 8.49
C ILE A 205 -5.09 22.70 9.80
N LEU A 206 -4.79 21.51 10.36
CA LEU A 206 -3.94 21.37 11.53
C LEU A 206 -2.53 20.94 11.13
N PRO A 207 -1.48 21.28 11.90
CA PRO A 207 -0.16 20.72 11.70
C PRO A 207 -0.12 19.21 12.03
N ALA A 208 0.88 18.51 11.48
CA ALA A 208 0.98 17.05 11.53
C ALA A 208 1.06 16.48 12.97
N ASP A 209 1.65 17.23 13.90
CA ASP A 209 1.79 16.86 15.31
C ASP A 209 0.45 16.76 16.05
N LYS A 210 -0.63 17.35 15.51
CA LYS A 210 -2.00 17.25 16.05
C LYS A 210 -2.74 15.97 15.64
N PHE A 211 -2.10 15.13 14.83
CA PHE A 211 -2.65 13.85 14.40
C PHE A 211 -1.92 12.70 15.10
N HIS A 212 -2.67 11.65 15.37
CA HIS A 212 -2.15 10.34 15.74
C HIS A 212 -2.35 9.42 14.53
N PHE A 213 -1.28 9.21 13.76
CA PHE A 213 -1.28 8.32 12.61
C PHE A 213 -1.06 6.89 13.08
N ALA A 214 -2.10 6.08 12.95
CA ALA A 214 -2.13 4.68 13.34
C ALA A 214 -2.16 3.80 12.10
N ILE A 215 -1.11 3.00 11.89
CA ILE A 215 -1.10 1.99 10.84
C ILE A 215 -1.65 0.70 11.44
N VAL A 216 -2.78 0.23 10.94
CA VAL A 216 -3.39 -1.02 11.40
C VAL A 216 -3.02 -2.12 10.41
N SER A 217 -2.26 -3.09 10.88
CA SER A 217 -1.54 -4.01 10.02
C SER A 217 -1.96 -5.47 10.21
N ALA A 218 -1.91 -6.25 9.12
CA ALA A 218 -2.43 -7.61 9.05
C ALA A 218 -1.34 -8.67 8.72
N ARG A 219 -0.25 -8.70 9.50
CA ARG A 219 0.83 -9.72 9.43
C ARG A 219 1.66 -9.73 8.14
N ARG A 220 2.07 -8.57 7.64
CA ARG A 220 2.69 -8.45 6.31
C ARG A 220 4.23 -8.39 6.33
N ALA A 221 4.85 -8.17 7.49
CA ALA A 221 6.31 -8.06 7.59
C ALA A 221 7.10 -9.37 7.38
N THR A 222 6.44 -10.51 7.12
CA THR A 222 7.08 -11.82 6.93
C THR A 222 7.29 -12.22 5.47
N THR A 223 6.54 -11.62 4.54
CA THR A 223 6.68 -11.90 3.11
C THR A 223 7.41 -10.75 2.44
N LEU A 224 8.10 -11.07 1.34
CA LEU A 224 8.89 -10.08 0.64
C LEU A 224 8.03 -8.92 0.09
N GLU A 225 6.86 -9.26 -0.44
CA GLU A 225 5.88 -8.29 -0.93
C GLU A 225 5.27 -7.46 0.21
N GLY A 226 4.89 -8.10 1.32
CA GLY A 226 4.31 -7.40 2.45
C GLY A 226 5.31 -6.47 3.15
N THR A 227 6.60 -6.85 3.22
CA THR A 227 7.64 -5.94 3.69
C THR A 227 7.77 -4.72 2.77
N TYR A 228 7.71 -4.90 1.44
CA TYR A 228 7.76 -3.77 0.51
C TYR A 228 6.60 -2.79 0.71
N ASP A 229 5.39 -3.30 0.88
CA ASP A 229 4.19 -2.52 1.12
C ASP A 229 4.30 -1.71 2.42
N VAL A 230 4.67 -2.37 3.52
CA VAL A 230 4.92 -1.76 4.84
C VAL A 230 5.95 -0.63 4.75
N MET A 231 7.10 -0.90 4.11
CA MET A 231 8.17 0.09 4.00
C MET A 231 7.79 1.24 3.04
N THR A 232 6.88 1.02 2.09
CA THR A 232 6.33 2.07 1.23
C THR A 232 5.47 3.04 2.02
N VAL A 233 4.58 2.53 2.89
CA VAL A 233 3.78 3.37 3.80
C VAL A 233 4.70 4.14 4.76
N GLU A 234 5.69 3.47 5.36
CA GLU A 234 6.69 4.13 6.23
C GLU A 234 7.45 5.25 5.50
N ALA A 235 7.86 5.02 4.25
CA ALA A 235 8.57 6.01 3.45
C ALA A 235 7.74 7.27 3.19
N HIS A 236 6.43 7.13 2.96
CA HIS A 236 5.51 8.27 2.85
C HIS A 236 5.47 9.11 4.13
N PHE A 237 5.41 8.48 5.30
CA PHE A 237 5.42 9.21 6.56
C PHE A 237 6.77 9.86 6.87
N ARG A 238 7.88 9.14 6.65
CA ARG A 238 9.23 9.71 6.85
C ARG A 238 9.51 10.87 5.92
N HIS A 239 9.01 10.83 4.69
CA HIS A 239 9.13 11.96 3.78
C HIS A 239 8.48 13.24 4.36
N MET A 240 7.41 13.09 5.14
CA MET A 240 6.71 14.18 5.82
C MET A 240 7.26 14.48 7.23
N GLY A 241 8.36 13.83 7.65
CA GLY A 241 8.91 13.99 9.00
C GLY A 241 7.98 13.45 10.11
N VAL A 242 7.06 12.55 9.77
CA VAL A 242 6.12 11.95 10.71
C VAL A 242 6.55 10.52 11.02
N LYS A 243 6.44 10.11 12.28
CA LYS A 243 6.63 8.72 12.72
C LYS A 243 5.27 8.15 13.13
N PRO A 244 4.67 7.26 12.33
CA PRO A 244 3.38 6.67 12.67
C PRO A 244 3.56 5.53 13.69
N VAL A 245 2.49 5.18 14.40
CA VAL A 245 2.48 4.02 15.31
C VAL A 245 1.85 2.83 14.59
N TRP A 246 2.54 1.69 14.61
CA TRP A 246 2.11 0.46 13.96
C TRP A 246 1.41 -0.45 14.97
N TYR A 247 0.13 -0.70 14.76
CA TYR A 247 -0.69 -1.58 15.59
C TYR A 247 -0.73 -2.95 14.94
N VAL A 248 -0.08 -3.90 15.60
CA VAL A 248 0.10 -5.28 15.11
C VAL A 248 -0.39 -6.28 16.15
N ASP A 249 -0.59 -7.52 15.74
CA ASP A 249 -0.77 -8.59 16.72
C ASP A 249 0.55 -8.98 17.40
N ALA A 250 0.43 -9.68 18.52
CA ALA A 250 1.59 -10.08 19.33
C ALA A 250 2.60 -10.94 18.54
N ALA A 251 2.13 -11.80 17.63
CA ALA A 251 3.00 -12.68 16.85
C ALA A 251 3.83 -11.91 15.81
N SER A 252 3.35 -10.75 15.36
CA SER A 252 4.02 -9.94 14.33
C SER A 252 4.96 -8.88 14.91
N LEU A 253 4.92 -8.61 16.22
CA LEU A 253 5.63 -7.47 16.83
C LEU A 253 7.11 -7.43 16.48
N GLU A 254 7.81 -8.56 16.65
CA GLU A 254 9.25 -8.62 16.41
C GLU A 254 9.61 -8.46 14.94
N ASP A 255 8.76 -8.90 14.01
CA ASP A 255 8.99 -8.72 12.57
C ASP A 255 8.95 -7.23 12.18
N TYR A 256 8.03 -6.46 12.76
CA TYR A 256 7.94 -5.01 12.52
C TYR A 256 9.06 -4.24 13.22
N LYS A 257 9.47 -4.65 14.43
CA LYS A 257 10.64 -4.07 15.11
C LYS A 257 11.93 -4.29 14.32
N ARG A 258 12.11 -5.45 13.67
CA ARG A 258 13.26 -5.70 12.79
C ARG A 258 13.31 -4.75 11.58
N LEU A 259 12.18 -4.17 11.20
CA LEU A 259 12.09 -3.11 10.18
C LEU A 259 12.31 -1.69 10.75
N SER A 260 12.67 -1.58 12.04
CA SER A 260 12.84 -0.31 12.76
C SER A 260 11.56 0.54 12.81
N LEU A 261 10.40 -0.11 12.87
CA LEU A 261 9.09 0.55 12.97
C LEU A 261 8.69 0.75 14.43
N ASP A 262 7.93 1.82 14.72
CA ASP A 262 7.32 2.06 16.04
C ASP A 262 6.08 1.18 16.22
N ALA A 263 6.32 -0.10 16.47
CA ALA A 263 5.28 -1.11 16.54
C ALA A 263 4.92 -1.48 17.99
N LYS A 264 3.62 -1.69 18.22
CA LYS A 264 3.10 -2.21 19.49
C LYS A 264 1.95 -3.18 19.29
N VAL A 265 1.68 -3.97 20.33
CA VAL A 265 0.61 -4.98 20.31
C VAL A 265 -0.74 -4.30 20.44
N GLY A 266 -1.49 -4.23 19.34
CA GLY A 266 -2.88 -3.78 19.29
C GLY A 266 -3.90 -4.91 19.25
N GLY A 267 -3.46 -6.14 18.97
CA GLY A 267 -4.33 -7.28 18.70
C GLY A 267 -4.62 -7.43 17.20
N LYS A 268 -5.70 -8.13 16.85
CA LYS A 268 -6.17 -8.26 15.45
C LYS A 268 -6.94 -6.99 15.04
N LEU A 269 -7.42 -6.96 13.79
CA LEU A 269 -8.15 -5.86 13.14
C LEU A 269 -8.93 -4.95 14.09
N THR A 270 -10.09 -5.39 14.60
CA THR A 270 -10.97 -4.57 15.45
C THR A 270 -10.31 -4.09 16.76
N PRO A 271 -9.68 -4.97 17.57
CA PRO A 271 -8.92 -4.53 18.74
C PRO A 271 -7.86 -3.47 18.44
N ALA A 272 -7.08 -3.65 17.37
CA ALA A 272 -6.04 -2.72 16.96
C ALA A 272 -6.62 -1.35 16.56
N ARG A 273 -7.74 -1.36 15.81
CA ARG A 273 -8.46 -0.13 15.45
C ARG A 273 -9.00 0.61 16.67
N ASN A 274 -9.57 -0.09 17.66
CA ASN A 274 -10.06 0.54 18.88
C ASN A 274 -8.93 1.11 19.72
N MET A 275 -7.84 0.37 19.91
CA MET A 275 -6.67 0.87 20.63
C MET A 275 -6.08 2.12 19.97
N ALA A 276 -6.05 2.20 18.65
CA ALA A 276 -5.62 3.38 17.93
C ALA A 276 -6.51 4.61 18.22
N LEU A 277 -7.84 4.43 18.29
CA LEU A 277 -8.78 5.50 18.67
C LEU A 277 -8.56 5.94 20.12
N ASP A 278 -8.34 4.99 21.02
CA ASP A 278 -8.12 5.27 22.45
C ASP A 278 -6.81 6.03 22.68
N ASP A 279 -5.72 5.65 22.02
CA ASP A 279 -4.46 6.37 22.11
C ASP A 279 -4.55 7.79 21.55
N ALA A 280 -5.24 7.95 20.41
CA ALA A 280 -5.47 9.27 19.84
C ALA A 280 -6.24 10.17 20.81
N ALA A 281 -7.34 9.65 21.39
CA ALA A 281 -8.15 10.34 22.38
C ALA A 281 -7.33 10.69 23.64
N LYS A 282 -6.55 9.75 24.17
CA LYS A 282 -5.67 9.97 25.34
C LYS A 282 -4.64 11.07 25.07
N LYS A 283 -4.14 11.18 23.83
CA LYS A 283 -3.20 12.22 23.41
C LYS A 283 -3.87 13.54 23.03
N GLY A 284 -5.20 13.62 23.03
CA GLY A 284 -5.94 14.79 22.53
C GLY A 284 -5.71 15.07 21.04
N LYS A 285 -5.46 14.02 20.25
CA LYS A 285 -5.13 14.12 18.82
C LYS A 285 -6.24 13.57 17.94
N VAL A 286 -6.30 14.06 16.70
CA VAL A 286 -7.15 13.49 15.65
C VAL A 286 -6.61 12.10 15.28
N CYS A 287 -7.46 11.07 15.29
CA CYS A 287 -7.05 9.73 14.88
C CYS A 287 -7.08 9.62 13.35
N VAL A 288 -5.99 9.14 12.76
CA VAL A 288 -5.95 8.74 11.35
C VAL A 288 -5.58 7.28 11.29
N GLN A 289 -6.46 6.45 10.72
CA GLN A 289 -6.15 5.04 10.51
C GLN A 289 -5.83 4.77 9.06
N VAL A 290 -4.79 3.98 8.85
CA VAL A 290 -4.17 3.72 7.56
C VAL A 290 -3.87 2.23 7.43
N SER A 291 -4.21 1.64 6.29
CA SER A 291 -3.77 0.28 5.95
C SER A 291 -2.30 0.23 5.54
N ASP A 292 -1.64 -0.88 5.83
CA ASP A 292 -0.20 -1.08 5.64
C ASP A 292 0.23 -1.39 4.20
N ASP A 293 -0.69 -1.39 3.23
CA ASP A 293 -0.42 -1.62 1.79
C ASP A 293 -0.85 -0.48 0.87
N ILE A 294 -1.01 0.71 1.41
CA ILE A 294 -1.31 1.87 0.58
C ILE A 294 -0.02 2.38 -0.07
N SER A 295 0.02 2.31 -1.40
CA SER A 295 1.17 2.74 -2.20
C SER A 295 1.10 4.22 -2.62
N ARG A 296 -0.10 4.81 -2.62
CA ARG A 296 -0.34 6.17 -3.15
C ARG A 296 -1.63 6.78 -2.60
N TRP A 297 -1.59 8.09 -2.37
CA TRP A 297 -2.75 8.96 -2.17
C TRP A 297 -2.81 9.99 -3.30
N GLU A 298 -4.01 10.25 -3.81
CA GLU A 298 -4.20 11.20 -4.91
C GLU A 298 -5.56 11.89 -4.82
N TYR A 299 -5.56 13.20 -5.06
CA TYR A 299 -6.79 13.96 -5.27
C TYR A 299 -7.02 14.20 -6.76
N VAL A 300 -8.21 13.84 -7.26
CA VAL A 300 -8.62 14.08 -8.64
C VAL A 300 -9.56 15.28 -8.67
N GLN A 301 -9.10 16.42 -9.18
CA GLN A 301 -9.92 17.62 -9.29
C GLN A 301 -10.77 17.59 -10.56
N CYS A 302 -12.07 17.42 -10.37
CA CYS A 302 -13.06 17.47 -11.43
C CYS A 302 -14.46 17.78 -10.88
N LYS A 303 -15.28 18.44 -11.71
CA LYS A 303 -16.70 18.65 -11.42
C LYS A 303 -17.45 17.31 -11.45
N LYS A 304 -18.60 17.25 -10.78
CA LYS A 304 -19.53 16.14 -10.93
C LYS A 304 -19.97 16.00 -12.38
N LEU A 305 -20.01 14.76 -12.85
CA LEU A 305 -20.44 14.42 -14.19
C LEU A 305 -21.81 13.74 -14.11
N ASP A 306 -22.84 14.31 -14.73
CA ASP A 306 -24.14 13.65 -14.80
C ASP A 306 -24.11 12.54 -15.85
N CYS A 307 -24.00 11.28 -15.41
CA CYS A 307 -23.97 10.10 -16.27
C CYS A 307 -25.34 9.38 -16.34
N ARG A 308 -26.45 10.06 -16.03
CA ARG A 308 -27.79 9.44 -16.15
C ARG A 308 -28.07 9.04 -17.59
N GLY A 309 -28.55 7.81 -17.78
CA GLY A 309 -28.84 7.24 -19.10
C GLY A 309 -27.65 6.60 -19.81
N GLU A 310 -26.42 6.74 -19.29
CA GLU A 310 -25.25 6.05 -19.85
C GLU A 310 -25.22 4.58 -19.42
N THR A 311 -24.96 3.69 -20.38
CA THR A 311 -24.83 2.23 -20.15
C THR A 311 -23.39 1.81 -19.86
N ASP A 312 -22.41 2.67 -20.12
CA ASP A 312 -21.00 2.45 -19.87
C ASP A 312 -20.30 3.66 -19.21
N PHE A 313 -18.99 3.54 -18.97
CA PHE A 313 -18.18 4.59 -18.35
C PHE A 313 -17.27 5.33 -19.35
N SER A 314 -17.51 5.25 -20.65
CA SER A 314 -16.60 5.78 -21.68
C SER A 314 -16.35 7.28 -21.52
N ARG A 315 -17.43 8.07 -21.39
CA ARG A 315 -17.33 9.52 -21.19
C ARG A 315 -16.67 9.86 -19.86
N ALA A 316 -17.09 9.18 -18.79
CA ALA A 316 -16.54 9.37 -17.46
C ALA A 316 -15.03 9.03 -17.40
N ASN A 317 -14.60 7.98 -18.08
CA ASN A 317 -13.19 7.60 -18.22
C ASN A 317 -12.40 8.67 -18.99
N SER A 318 -12.95 9.20 -20.09
CA SER A 318 -12.33 10.29 -20.86
C SER A 318 -12.13 11.55 -20.03
N VAL A 319 -13.13 11.93 -19.21
CA VAL A 319 -13.03 13.05 -18.27
C VAL A 319 -12.00 12.75 -17.18
N ALA A 320 -12.05 11.57 -16.57
CA ALA A 320 -11.12 11.15 -15.51
C ALA A 320 -9.65 11.06 -15.98
N ALA A 321 -9.42 10.74 -17.26
CA ALA A 321 -8.09 10.72 -17.87
C ALA A 321 -7.51 12.13 -18.06
N LYS A 322 -8.37 13.12 -18.29
CA LYS A 322 -7.99 14.54 -18.47
C LYS A 322 -8.01 15.34 -17.17
N ALA A 323 -8.62 14.82 -16.12
CA ALA A 323 -8.75 15.48 -14.83
C ALA A 323 -7.37 15.79 -14.22
N LYS A 324 -7.27 16.95 -13.58
CA LYS A 324 -6.05 17.34 -12.87
C LYS A 324 -5.89 16.48 -11.62
N ARG A 325 -4.68 15.96 -11.41
CA ARG A 325 -4.35 15.07 -10.30
C ARG A 325 -3.33 15.73 -9.41
N TYR A 326 -3.56 15.64 -8.11
CA TYR A 326 -2.65 16.14 -7.08
C TYR A 326 -2.14 14.92 -6.29
N PRO A 327 -0.85 14.56 -6.42
CA PRO A 327 -0.26 13.58 -5.51
C PRO A 327 -0.31 14.17 -4.10
N LEU A 328 -0.68 13.33 -3.13
CA LEU A 328 -0.77 13.72 -1.74
C LEU A 328 0.08 12.79 -0.87
N SER A 329 0.57 13.34 0.23
CA SER A 329 1.05 12.52 1.34
C SER A 329 -0.14 11.99 2.16
N PRO A 330 0.04 10.95 2.98
CA PRO A 330 -0.98 10.54 3.95
C PRO A 330 -1.34 11.67 4.93
N VAL A 331 -0.40 12.57 5.25
CA VAL A 331 -0.64 13.73 6.11
C VAL A 331 -1.55 14.74 5.42
N GLY A 332 -1.23 15.10 4.17
CA GLY A 332 -2.02 16.04 3.38
C GLY A 332 -3.43 15.52 3.08
N ALA A 333 -3.56 14.23 2.78
CA ALA A 333 -4.85 13.59 2.61
C ALA A 333 -5.71 13.66 3.89
N ALA A 334 -5.12 13.39 5.07
CA ALA A 334 -5.81 13.50 6.35
C ALA A 334 -6.19 14.95 6.69
N GLN A 335 -5.32 15.91 6.40
CA GLN A 335 -5.58 17.34 6.58
C GLN A 335 -6.74 17.82 5.71
N ILE A 336 -6.80 17.40 4.43
CA ILE A 336 -7.94 17.71 3.54
C ILE A 336 -9.24 17.13 4.11
N LEU A 337 -9.25 15.85 4.52
CA LEU A 337 -10.44 15.22 5.08
C LEU A 337 -10.92 15.96 6.34
N LEU A 338 -10.02 16.24 7.29
CA LEU A 338 -10.35 16.96 8.51
C LEU A 338 -10.86 18.39 8.22
N ALA A 339 -10.21 19.11 7.32
CA ALA A 339 -10.56 20.48 6.97
C ALA A 339 -11.98 20.56 6.38
N LYS A 340 -12.30 19.66 5.44
CA LYS A 340 -13.65 19.57 4.85
C LYS A 340 -14.67 19.11 5.90
N MET A 341 -14.32 18.17 6.76
CA MET A 341 -15.19 17.64 7.81
C MET A 341 -15.59 18.71 8.83
N ARG A 342 -14.64 19.53 9.29
CA ARG A 342 -14.91 20.62 10.24
C ARG A 342 -15.61 21.82 9.63
N ALA A 343 -15.46 22.04 8.32
CA ALA A 343 -16.19 23.11 7.61
C ALA A 343 -17.63 22.73 7.23
N ALA A 344 -17.95 21.43 7.25
CA ALA A 344 -19.26 20.89 6.90
C ALA A 344 -20.30 21.15 8.01
N GLU A 345 -21.52 21.45 7.60
CA GLU A 345 -22.70 21.48 8.48
C GLU A 345 -22.93 20.12 9.16
N GLY A 346 -23.62 20.07 10.29
CA GLY A 346 -23.91 18.81 11.00
C GLY A 346 -22.70 18.17 11.70
N THR A 347 -21.54 18.84 11.72
CA THR A 347 -20.35 18.48 12.50
C THR A 347 -19.96 16.99 12.45
N PRO A 348 -19.85 16.37 11.26
CA PRO A 348 -19.43 14.97 11.14
C PRO A 348 -18.13 14.71 11.90
N GLN A 349 -18.00 13.54 12.51
CA GLN A 349 -16.82 13.16 13.29
C GLN A 349 -15.99 12.04 12.65
N LEU A 350 -16.46 11.50 11.53
CA LEU A 350 -15.78 10.50 10.72
C LEU A 350 -15.72 10.98 9.27
N ALA A 351 -14.52 10.99 8.70
CA ALA A 351 -14.30 11.27 7.30
C ALA A 351 -13.46 10.18 6.64
N GLY A 352 -13.69 9.91 5.37
CA GLY A 352 -12.88 8.99 4.59
C GLY A 352 -13.00 9.22 3.09
N ILE A 353 -12.51 8.24 2.35
CA ILE A 353 -12.27 8.35 0.91
C ILE A 353 -13.28 7.56 0.09
N HIS A 354 -13.20 7.68 -1.23
CA HIS A 354 -13.95 6.79 -2.12
C HIS A 354 -13.49 5.33 -1.94
N PRO A 355 -14.42 4.35 -1.78
CA PRO A 355 -14.07 2.97 -1.45
C PRO A 355 -13.44 2.18 -2.61
N HIS A 356 -13.38 2.76 -3.81
CA HIS A 356 -12.92 2.07 -5.02
C HIS A 356 -11.92 2.92 -5.79
N ALA A 357 -11.03 2.27 -6.56
CA ALA A 357 -10.14 2.98 -7.48
C ALA A 357 -10.84 3.45 -8.77
N ASN A 358 -12.15 3.21 -8.90
CA ASN A 358 -12.91 3.58 -10.09
C ASN A 358 -13.24 5.08 -10.08
N VAL A 359 -12.33 5.88 -10.64
CA VAL A 359 -12.50 7.33 -10.76
C VAL A 359 -13.77 7.68 -11.54
N ALA A 360 -14.09 6.96 -12.63
CA ALA A 360 -15.28 7.23 -13.43
C ALA A 360 -16.59 7.11 -12.62
N GLN A 361 -16.69 6.11 -11.75
CA GLN A 361 -17.84 5.96 -10.85
C GLN A 361 -17.87 7.03 -9.75
N ALA A 362 -16.70 7.46 -9.28
CA ALA A 362 -16.61 8.47 -8.25
C ALA A 362 -17.03 9.86 -8.77
N ILE A 363 -16.65 10.21 -10.02
CA ILE A 363 -16.96 11.52 -10.60
C ILE A 363 -18.45 11.73 -10.90
N SER A 364 -19.24 10.66 -10.98
CA SER A 364 -20.70 10.78 -11.10
C SER A 364 -21.40 11.19 -9.81
N GLN A 365 -20.67 11.18 -8.69
CA GLN A 365 -21.15 11.63 -7.39
C GLN A 365 -20.63 13.02 -7.07
N ASP A 366 -21.30 13.70 -6.14
CA ASP A 366 -20.79 14.95 -5.56
C ASP A 366 -19.43 14.70 -4.90
N GLU A 367 -18.57 15.73 -4.87
CA GLU A 367 -17.26 15.63 -4.24
C GLU A 367 -17.39 15.13 -2.79
N ILE A 368 -18.36 15.69 -2.06
CA ILE A 368 -18.67 15.32 -0.68
C ILE A 368 -20.05 14.66 -0.61
N THR A 369 -20.12 13.52 0.07
CA THR A 369 -21.38 12.82 0.38
C THR A 369 -21.43 12.49 1.87
N ARG A 370 -22.62 12.49 2.48
CA ARG A 370 -22.76 12.54 3.96
C ARG A 370 -23.39 11.33 4.66
N TYR A 371 -23.99 10.45 3.89
CA TYR A 371 -24.76 9.30 4.41
C TYR A 371 -24.26 7.97 3.82
N HIS A 372 -22.99 7.95 3.45
CA HIS A 372 -22.39 6.86 2.69
C HIS A 372 -21.33 6.12 3.50
N PHE A 373 -21.15 4.85 3.16
CA PHE A 373 -20.11 3.98 3.70
C PHE A 373 -18.70 4.61 3.62
N ILE A 374 -17.97 4.54 4.74
CA ILE A 374 -16.55 4.91 4.85
C ILE A 374 -15.71 3.63 4.97
N LEU A 375 -14.84 3.41 3.98
CA LEU A 375 -13.97 2.24 3.95
C LEU A 375 -12.87 2.31 5.01
N GLY A 376 -12.57 1.16 5.64
CA GLY A 376 -11.58 1.06 6.71
C GLY A 376 -10.09 1.18 6.31
N ASP A 377 -9.77 1.45 5.04
CA ASP A 377 -8.39 1.53 4.56
C ASP A 377 -7.70 2.85 4.90
N PHE A 378 -8.42 3.97 4.79
CA PHE A 378 -7.91 5.30 5.12
C PHE A 378 -9.06 6.23 5.56
N PHE A 379 -9.06 6.58 6.84
CA PHE A 379 -10.09 7.45 7.40
C PHE A 379 -9.55 8.30 8.56
N VAL A 380 -10.29 9.37 8.87
CA VAL A 380 -9.99 10.36 9.90
C VAL A 380 -11.16 10.40 10.89
N VAL A 381 -10.84 10.34 12.18
CA VAL A 381 -11.80 10.51 13.28
C VAL A 381 -11.34 11.67 14.13
N ASP A 382 -12.20 12.68 14.32
CA ASP A 382 -11.88 13.85 15.14
C ASP A 382 -12.10 13.55 16.64
N LYS A 383 -13.24 13.92 17.22
CA LYS A 383 -13.49 13.80 18.67
C LYS A 383 -14.49 12.70 19.02
N SER A 384 -14.70 11.74 18.13
CA SER A 384 -15.71 10.71 18.31
C SER A 384 -15.35 9.70 19.40
N ARG A 385 -16.36 9.34 20.20
CA ARG A 385 -16.30 8.23 21.16
C ARG A 385 -16.77 6.89 20.57
N CYS A 386 -17.25 6.87 19.33
CA CYS A 386 -17.63 5.63 18.66
C CYS A 386 -16.43 4.68 18.58
N ARG A 387 -16.70 3.38 18.70
CA ARG A 387 -15.71 2.30 18.62
C ARG A 387 -16.21 1.22 17.67
N PHE A 388 -15.30 0.45 17.11
CA PHE A 388 -15.62 -0.74 16.35
C PHE A 388 -16.18 -1.81 17.28
N ASP A 389 -17.25 -2.47 16.86
CA ASP A 389 -17.85 -3.58 17.61
C ASP A 389 -16.91 -4.80 17.58
N ALA A 390 -16.42 -5.20 18.75
CA ALA A 390 -15.47 -6.31 18.88
C ALA A 390 -16.06 -7.68 18.48
N SER A 391 -17.39 -7.80 18.40
CA SER A 391 -18.05 -9.01 17.91
C SER A 391 -18.04 -9.13 16.39
N MET A 392 -17.80 -8.01 15.68
CA MET A 392 -17.70 -7.98 14.22
C MET A 392 -16.31 -8.42 13.78
N THR A 393 -16.26 -9.56 13.09
CA THR A 393 -15.02 -10.14 12.53
C THR A 393 -14.74 -9.64 11.12
N LEU A 394 -15.79 -9.17 10.43
CA LEU A 394 -15.79 -8.64 9.07
C LEU A 394 -16.84 -7.54 8.95
N LYS A 395 -16.72 -6.67 7.94
CA LYS A 395 -17.66 -5.54 7.72
C LYS A 395 -17.77 -4.60 8.92
N GLU A 396 -16.71 -4.56 9.74
CA GLU A 396 -16.61 -3.72 10.93
C GLU A 396 -16.61 -2.23 10.58
N ASP A 397 -16.16 -1.87 9.37
CA ASP A 397 -16.21 -0.52 8.83
C ASP A 397 -17.62 -0.05 8.48
N TYR A 398 -18.50 -0.95 8.02
CA TYR A 398 -19.92 -0.65 7.84
C TYR A 398 -20.58 -0.34 9.19
N ASP A 399 -20.35 -1.18 10.20
CA ASP A 399 -20.87 -0.96 11.55
C ASP A 399 -20.35 0.34 12.16
N PHE A 400 -19.06 0.62 11.99
CA PHE A 400 -18.43 1.84 12.49
C PHE A 400 -18.96 3.09 11.79
N THR A 401 -19.24 3.00 10.48
CA THR A 401 -19.89 4.09 9.74
C THR A 401 -21.31 4.32 10.26
N CYS A 402 -22.12 3.27 10.39
CA CYS A 402 -23.48 3.37 10.93
C CYS A 402 -23.49 3.94 12.36
N SER A 403 -22.54 3.53 13.20
CA SER A 403 -22.38 4.08 14.55
C SER A 403 -22.15 5.60 14.55
N HIS A 404 -21.39 6.12 13.58
CA HIS A 404 -21.18 7.56 13.44
C HIS A 404 -22.40 8.28 12.88
N LEU A 405 -23.07 7.70 11.88
CA LEU A 405 -24.30 8.26 11.33
C LEU A 405 -25.40 8.33 12.39
N HIS A 406 -25.52 7.28 13.21
CA HIS A 406 -26.44 7.23 14.33
C HIS A 406 -26.09 8.29 15.38
N LYS A 407 -24.83 8.38 15.81
CA LYS A 407 -24.41 9.27 16.90
C LYS A 407 -24.32 10.74 16.52
N HIS A 408 -23.83 11.04 15.32
CA HIS A 408 -23.47 12.39 14.88
C HIS A 408 -24.33 12.89 13.72
N GLY A 409 -25.30 12.10 13.27
CA GLY A 409 -26.21 12.44 12.18
C GLY A 409 -25.57 12.43 10.78
N SER A 410 -24.24 12.46 10.67
CA SER A 410 -23.55 12.47 9.37
C SER A 410 -22.11 11.94 9.45
N VAL A 411 -21.60 11.50 8.31
CA VAL A 411 -20.17 11.26 8.05
C VAL A 411 -19.73 12.10 6.85
N LEU A 412 -18.45 12.13 6.52
CA LEU A 412 -17.96 12.80 5.31
C LEU A 412 -17.17 11.84 4.42
N ARG A 413 -17.71 11.50 3.26
CA ARG A 413 -16.94 10.80 2.22
C ARG A 413 -16.50 11.77 1.14
N ASN A 414 -15.18 11.83 0.91
CA ASN A 414 -14.61 12.55 -0.21
C ASN A 414 -14.45 11.63 -1.43
N ASN A 415 -15.30 11.83 -2.45
CA ASN A 415 -15.32 11.07 -3.70
C ASN A 415 -14.28 11.55 -4.73
N ARG A 416 -13.36 12.44 -4.34
CA ARG A 416 -12.24 12.91 -5.17
C ARG A 416 -10.88 12.52 -4.59
N LEU A 417 -10.83 11.98 -3.39
CA LEU A 417 -9.63 11.45 -2.77
C LEU A 417 -9.59 9.93 -2.95
N PHE A 418 -8.48 9.43 -3.49
CA PHE A 418 -8.28 8.02 -3.81
C PHE A 418 -6.98 7.51 -3.21
N ILE A 419 -6.97 6.21 -2.95
CA ILE A 419 -5.75 5.45 -2.62
C ILE A 419 -5.50 4.37 -3.65
N SER A 420 -4.25 3.96 -3.78
CA SER A 420 -3.87 2.73 -4.49
C SER A 420 -3.46 1.69 -3.45
N VAL A 421 -4.32 0.70 -3.25
CA VAL A 421 -4.26 -0.32 -2.19
C VAL A 421 -4.59 -1.68 -2.79
N LYS A 422 -4.04 -2.77 -2.24
CA LYS A 422 -4.28 -4.13 -2.74
C LYS A 422 -5.49 -4.81 -2.09
N HIS A 423 -5.92 -4.33 -0.91
CA HIS A 423 -7.13 -4.62 -0.12
C HIS A 423 -7.82 -5.99 -0.32
N SER A 424 -8.33 -6.29 -1.52
CA SER A 424 -9.04 -7.53 -1.85
C SER A 424 -8.16 -8.74 -2.17
N SER A 425 -6.88 -8.54 -2.49
CA SER A 425 -5.97 -9.61 -2.96
C SER A 425 -4.90 -10.03 -1.94
N ASN A 426 -4.81 -9.33 -0.81
CA ASN A 426 -3.74 -9.54 0.15
C ASN A 426 -3.96 -10.79 1.00
N ALA A 427 -2.85 -11.48 1.29
CA ALA A 427 -2.83 -12.49 2.34
C ALA A 427 -2.99 -11.83 3.73
N GLY A 428 -3.75 -12.49 4.62
CA GLY A 428 -4.00 -12.05 5.99
C GLY A 428 -5.24 -11.18 6.16
N GLY A 429 -5.40 -10.61 7.36
CA GLY A 429 -6.49 -9.67 7.69
C GLY A 429 -7.88 -10.27 7.47
N ALA A 430 -8.82 -9.46 6.97
CA ALA A 430 -10.18 -9.89 6.65
C ALA A 430 -10.21 -11.10 5.70
N VAL A 431 -9.29 -11.16 4.73
CA VAL A 431 -9.19 -12.29 3.78
C VAL A 431 -8.92 -13.61 4.49
N SER A 432 -8.13 -13.61 5.57
CA SER A 432 -7.86 -14.83 6.35
C SER A 432 -9.02 -15.28 7.23
N THR A 433 -9.98 -14.40 7.49
CA THR A 433 -11.18 -14.69 8.27
C THR A 433 -12.31 -15.25 7.39
N ARG A 434 -12.29 -14.97 6.08
CA ARG A 434 -13.29 -15.49 5.13
C ARG A 434 -13.17 -17.00 5.02
N ASP A 435 -14.26 -17.68 5.26
CA ASP A 435 -14.39 -19.08 4.89
C ASP A 435 -14.75 -19.18 3.40
N GLY A 436 -14.25 -20.21 2.72
CA GLY A 436 -14.56 -20.44 1.30
C GLY A 436 -16.07 -20.61 1.02
N ALA A 437 -16.86 -20.90 2.05
CA ALA A 437 -18.31 -21.05 1.98
C ALA A 437 -19.10 -19.75 2.27
N GLY A 438 -18.43 -18.66 2.68
CA GLY A 438 -19.05 -17.36 2.98
C GLY A 438 -19.96 -17.32 4.22
N SER A 439 -19.90 -18.33 5.10
CA SER A 439 -20.74 -18.38 6.30
C SER A 439 -20.41 -17.26 7.28
N GLU A 440 -19.13 -16.90 7.45
CA GLU A 440 -18.74 -15.82 8.35
C GLU A 440 -19.18 -14.45 7.79
N GLU A 441 -19.10 -14.26 6.46
CA GLU A 441 -19.66 -13.10 5.77
C GLU A 441 -21.16 -12.95 6.01
N ARG A 442 -21.95 -14.02 5.79
CA ARG A 442 -23.40 -14.01 6.01
C ARG A 442 -23.77 -13.75 7.46
N LYS A 443 -23.01 -14.29 8.42
CA LYS A 443 -23.19 -14.04 9.85
C LYS A 443 -22.95 -12.56 10.21
N ASN A 444 -21.88 -11.94 9.70
CA ASN A 444 -21.63 -10.51 9.93
C ASN A 444 -22.69 -9.63 9.24
N ILE A 445 -23.15 -10.01 8.04
CA ILE A 445 -24.26 -9.34 7.36
C ILE A 445 -25.56 -9.42 8.16
N ALA A 446 -25.91 -10.60 8.68
CA ALA A 446 -27.09 -10.78 9.53
C ALA A 446 -27.00 -9.95 10.81
N THR A 447 -25.79 -9.82 11.37
CA THR A 447 -25.53 -8.95 12.53
C THR A 447 -25.75 -7.48 12.18
N LEU A 448 -25.21 -7.00 11.05
CA LEU A 448 -25.44 -5.64 10.56
C LEU A 448 -26.91 -5.34 10.32
N MET A 449 -27.64 -6.23 9.65
CA MET A 449 -29.06 -6.04 9.35
C MET A 449 -29.92 -5.99 10.62
N ARG A 450 -29.57 -6.79 11.64
CA ARG A 450 -30.25 -6.77 12.93
C ARG A 450 -29.94 -5.51 13.73
N LYS A 451 -28.68 -5.09 13.76
CA LYS A 451 -28.20 -3.92 14.51
C LYS A 451 -28.66 -2.61 13.88
N TRP A 452 -28.78 -2.56 12.56
CA TRP A 452 -29.12 -1.37 11.78
C TRP A 452 -30.29 -1.68 10.81
N PRO A 453 -31.51 -1.88 11.33
CA PRO A 453 -32.65 -2.27 10.50
C PRO A 453 -32.95 -1.21 9.43
N GLY A 454 -33.08 -1.65 8.18
CA GLY A 454 -33.33 -0.77 7.03
C GLY A 454 -32.07 -0.12 6.41
N ALA A 455 -30.92 -0.15 7.09
CA ALA A 455 -29.68 0.45 6.58
C ALA A 455 -29.02 -0.40 5.48
N PHE A 456 -29.34 -1.69 5.41
CA PHE A 456 -28.67 -2.65 4.53
C PHE A 456 -29.67 -3.47 3.73
N ARG A 457 -29.28 -3.79 2.49
CA ARG A 457 -29.93 -4.80 1.66
C ARG A 457 -28.87 -5.68 0.99
N MET A 458 -29.25 -6.91 0.64
CA MET A 458 -28.36 -7.78 -0.14
C MET A 458 -28.05 -7.16 -1.50
N ASN A 459 -26.81 -7.33 -1.96
CA ASN A 459 -26.39 -6.91 -3.27
C ASN A 459 -26.87 -7.93 -4.32
N GLY A 460 -27.82 -7.55 -5.17
CA GLY A 460 -28.37 -8.45 -6.20
C GLY A 460 -27.37 -8.86 -7.30
N ARG A 461 -26.19 -8.23 -7.38
CA ARG A 461 -25.16 -8.53 -8.38
C ARG A 461 -23.96 -9.29 -7.84
N ARG A 462 -23.78 -9.31 -6.52
CA ARG A 462 -22.59 -9.89 -5.89
C ARG A 462 -23.01 -10.65 -4.64
N GLN A 463 -22.72 -11.94 -4.63
CA GLN A 463 -22.99 -12.81 -3.50
C GLN A 463 -22.23 -12.34 -2.26
N ASP A 464 -22.85 -12.49 -1.09
CA ASP A 464 -22.27 -12.16 0.22
C ASP A 464 -21.77 -10.70 0.34
N GLU A 465 -22.36 -9.79 -0.43
CA GLU A 465 -22.20 -8.35 -0.31
C GLU A 465 -23.51 -7.65 0.06
N VAL A 466 -23.38 -6.49 0.71
CA VAL A 466 -24.50 -5.62 1.08
C VAL A 466 -24.35 -4.24 0.45
N VAL A 467 -25.48 -3.63 0.15
CA VAL A 467 -25.57 -2.21 -0.21
C VAL A 467 -26.09 -1.47 1.01
N MET A 468 -25.32 -0.49 1.48
CA MET A 468 -25.71 0.42 2.54
C MET A 468 -26.56 1.56 1.97
N THR A 469 -27.65 1.91 2.63
CA THR A 469 -28.54 3.03 2.27
C THR A 469 -29.12 3.65 3.54
N TRP A 470 -28.41 4.63 4.10
CA TRP A 470 -28.81 5.22 5.38
C TRP A 470 -30.07 6.09 5.30
N ASP A 471 -30.37 6.70 4.15
CA ASP A 471 -31.56 7.54 3.95
C ASP A 471 -32.90 6.80 4.16
N ARG A 472 -32.87 5.46 4.26
CA ARG A 472 -34.02 4.61 4.56
C ARG A 472 -34.15 4.28 6.05
N CYS A 473 -33.27 4.80 6.89
CA CYS A 473 -33.34 4.66 8.34
C CYS A 473 -34.03 5.90 8.92
N ARG A 474 -35.00 5.70 9.81
CA ARG A 474 -35.51 6.76 10.69
C ARG A 474 -34.89 6.59 12.06
N LEU A 475 -34.32 7.68 12.58
CA LEU A 475 -33.94 7.76 13.99
C LEU A 475 -35.20 8.13 14.78
N ARG A 476 -35.60 7.26 15.70
CA ARG A 476 -36.67 7.55 16.65
C ARG A 476 -36.18 8.54 17.71
N PRO A 477 -37.10 9.27 18.37
CA PRO A 477 -36.76 10.18 19.48
C PRO A 477 -36.03 9.47 20.64
N ASP A 478 -36.29 8.18 20.85
CA ASP A 478 -35.65 7.34 21.87
C ASP A 478 -34.23 6.88 21.48
N GLY A 479 -33.73 7.28 20.31
CA GLY A 479 -32.42 6.87 19.80
C GLY A 479 -32.39 5.48 19.18
N THR A 480 -33.52 4.80 19.02
CA THR A 480 -33.55 3.54 18.25
C THR A 480 -33.61 3.81 16.75
N VAL A 481 -33.06 2.90 15.95
CA VAL A 481 -33.12 2.97 14.48
C VAL A 481 -34.26 2.09 14.00
N GLU A 482 -35.11 2.62 13.14
CA GLU A 482 -36.14 1.86 12.46
C GLU A 482 -36.05 1.98 10.95
N ALA A 483 -36.53 0.94 10.27
CA ALA A 483 -36.75 1.02 8.83
C ALA A 483 -37.81 2.09 8.55
N ALA A 484 -37.49 3.05 7.67
CA ALA A 484 -38.49 3.93 7.11
C ALA A 484 -39.53 3.09 6.35
N ALA A 485 -40.80 3.49 6.44
CA ALA A 485 -41.83 2.94 5.58
C ALA A 485 -41.37 2.99 4.11
N PRO A 486 -41.67 1.97 3.29
CA PRO A 486 -41.34 1.97 1.87
C PRO A 486 -41.84 3.29 1.25
N ARG A 487 -40.98 3.98 0.49
CA ARG A 487 -41.47 5.09 -0.35
C ARG A 487 -42.42 4.46 -1.36
N ALA A 488 -43.69 4.84 -1.29
CA ALA A 488 -44.75 4.42 -2.21
C ALA A 488 -44.39 4.76 -3.66
#